data_AF-A0A947EA35-F1
#
_entry.id   AF-A0A947EA35-F1
#
_cell.length_a   1.000
_cell.length_b   1.000
_cell.length_c   1.000
_cell.angle_alpha   90.00
_cell.angle_beta   90.00
_cell.angle_gamma   90.00
#
_symmetry.space_group_name_H-M   'P 1'
#
loop_
_entity.id
_entity.type
_entity.pdbx_description
1 polymer ?
#
loop_
_entity_poly.entity_id
_entity_poly.type
_entity_poly.pdbx_seq_one_letter_code
_entity_poly.pdbx_strand_id
1 'polypeptide(L)'
;MRTVVVVGVVAFLTGLTIAAGDVAPTRVDRHGSEAIGTWSDRTLQVAIEVDRDGARVVAYTLKDRPYRRTLEPRSPESYRDAHPVQVEVALTDGAGARHLRRVGAGPLCFEHGPLDEPHVAGDTVRSHRDSFVVELPELDGMDRIEVAYHRDEREVPTRLPLDSTTLTRDRFDPAAGPFAYDDLRFADADSSVDSHRPVTPTAATPLWPEDFADSQIYRIEGDAGEVDSRINIVIVPDGYRYTDKAAMDAHFDGMVSYFRTKTPYKEHDNFINYVLVYAYSQESGTDQCDCGVVLDTMMGTRFLEQVASCGDNSNRCLYYGSGCDTSGTSNITATELRAPAVDTTVVMVNTDRYGGCGGARAVYSAANGAALEVAVHELGHSLAGLADEYQGNASCGGFAGGINTSTDPVSGAWPEWIAETGAPVEGGQYYDQCIFRPLSNCEMRSLNQPFCPVCNQRWSLVYFGHPRVSPTAPISGSS
;
A
#
# COMPACT_ATOMS: atom_id res chain seq x y z
N MET A 1 -32.89 18.54 -33.69
CA MET A 1 -32.54 17.10 -33.71
C MET A 1 -31.14 16.98 -34.27
N ARG A 2 -30.13 16.88 -33.41
CA ARG A 2 -28.74 16.63 -33.82
C ARG A 2 -28.46 15.16 -33.57
N THR A 3 -28.14 14.46 -34.64
CA THR A 3 -27.81 13.03 -34.69
C THR A 3 -26.49 12.81 -33.98
N VAL A 4 -26.51 12.02 -32.90
CA VAL A 4 -25.32 11.49 -32.25
C VAL A 4 -24.77 10.38 -33.14
N VAL A 5 -23.54 10.56 -33.62
CA VAL A 5 -22.81 9.53 -34.36
C VAL A 5 -22.15 8.63 -33.32
N VAL A 6 -22.73 7.45 -33.08
CA VAL A 6 -22.06 6.36 -32.37
C VAL A 6 -21.10 5.72 -33.37
N VAL A 7 -19.82 6.12 -33.33
CA VAL A 7 -18.77 5.41 -34.07
C VAL A 7 -18.35 4.20 -33.23
N GLY A 8 -18.92 3.05 -33.56
CA GLY A 8 -18.39 1.77 -33.12
C GLY A 8 -17.05 1.50 -33.78
N VAL A 9 -16.01 1.34 -32.96
CA VAL A 9 -14.80 0.62 -33.36
C VAL A 9 -14.80 -0.69 -32.58
N VAL A 10 -15.43 -1.70 -33.17
CA VAL A 10 -15.20 -3.10 -32.83
C VAL A 10 -14.03 -3.55 -33.71
N ALA A 11 -12.87 -3.78 -33.11
CA ALA A 11 -11.72 -4.37 -33.82
C ALA A 11 -10.99 -5.40 -32.92
N PHE A 12 -11.28 -6.67 -33.21
CA PHE A 12 -10.46 -7.86 -32.99
C PHE A 12 -9.67 -8.00 -31.66
N LEU A 13 -10.38 -8.34 -30.59
CA LEU A 13 -9.84 -9.04 -29.43
C LEU A 13 -10.51 -10.41 -29.34
N THR A 14 -10.02 -11.41 -30.07
CA THR A 14 -10.52 -12.79 -29.91
C THR A 14 -10.04 -13.32 -28.56
N GLY A 15 -10.84 -13.11 -27.51
CA GLY A 15 -10.65 -13.71 -26.20
C GLY A 15 -10.98 -12.84 -24.98
N LEU A 16 -11.18 -11.53 -25.11
CA LEU A 16 -11.46 -10.65 -23.97
C LEU A 16 -12.94 -10.21 -23.96
N THR A 17 -13.78 -10.83 -23.13
CA THR A 17 -15.16 -10.37 -22.89
C THR A 17 -15.15 -9.31 -21.80
N ILE A 18 -15.26 -8.05 -22.19
CA ILE A 18 -15.49 -6.92 -21.26
C ILE A 18 -16.97 -6.96 -20.84
N ALA A 19 -17.25 -6.80 -19.55
CA ALA A 19 -18.63 -6.79 -19.06
C ALA A 19 -19.40 -5.60 -19.67
N ALA A 20 -20.72 -5.75 -19.85
CA ALA A 20 -21.53 -4.67 -20.38
C ALA A 20 -21.41 -3.41 -19.49
N GLY A 21 -21.08 -2.27 -20.10
CA GLY A 21 -20.87 -0.99 -19.41
C GLY A 21 -19.42 -0.72 -19.01
N ASP A 22 -18.52 -1.71 -19.04
CA ASP A 22 -17.11 -1.48 -18.71
C ASP A 22 -16.37 -0.84 -19.90
N VAL A 23 -15.51 0.15 -19.61
CA VAL A 23 -14.71 0.86 -20.63
C VAL A 23 -13.57 -0.02 -21.13
N ALA A 24 -13.47 -0.15 -22.45
CA ALA A 24 -12.41 -0.90 -23.10
C ALA A 24 -11.08 -0.12 -23.13
N PRO A 25 -9.93 -0.83 -23.07
CA PRO A 25 -8.63 -0.19 -23.27
C PRO A 25 -8.52 0.35 -24.71
N THR A 26 -7.82 1.47 -24.87
CA THR A 26 -7.52 2.07 -26.18
C THR A 26 -6.42 1.30 -26.92
N ARG A 27 -5.54 0.60 -26.18
CA ARG A 27 -4.48 -0.26 -26.71
C ARG A 27 -4.30 -1.50 -25.85
N VAL A 28 -3.95 -2.63 -26.49
CA VAL A 28 -3.60 -3.88 -25.81
C VAL A 28 -2.25 -4.38 -26.32
N ASP A 29 -1.30 -4.57 -25.41
CA ASP A 29 0.01 -5.15 -25.65
C ASP A 29 0.10 -6.55 -25.03
N ARG A 30 0.93 -7.44 -25.59
CA ARG A 30 1.13 -8.80 -25.04
C ARG A 30 2.56 -8.98 -24.55
N HIS A 31 2.70 -9.49 -23.33
CA HIS A 31 3.97 -9.84 -22.71
C HIS A 31 3.90 -11.30 -22.23
N GLY A 32 4.44 -12.23 -23.03
CA GLY A 32 4.32 -13.66 -22.75
C GLY A 32 2.86 -14.13 -22.83
N SER A 33 2.35 -14.73 -21.75
CA SER A 33 0.93 -15.12 -21.61
C SER A 33 0.03 -13.97 -21.16
N GLU A 34 0.58 -12.88 -20.65
CA GLU A 34 -0.20 -11.76 -20.11
C GLU A 34 -0.53 -10.72 -21.19
N ALA A 35 -1.70 -10.11 -21.06
CA ALA A 35 -2.13 -8.99 -21.88
C ALA A 35 -2.25 -7.73 -21.02
N ILE A 36 -1.62 -6.64 -21.45
CA ILE A 36 -1.60 -5.34 -20.77
C ILE A 36 -2.46 -4.37 -21.57
N GLY A 37 -3.49 -3.80 -20.95
CA GLY A 37 -4.31 -2.73 -21.50
C GLY A 37 -3.75 -1.36 -21.15
N THR A 38 -3.92 -0.41 -22.07
CA THR A 38 -3.73 1.03 -21.84
C THR A 38 -5.08 1.71 -22.03
N TRP A 39 -5.52 2.54 -21.08
CA TRP A 39 -6.80 3.27 -21.15
C TRP A 39 -6.61 4.77 -21.31
N SER A 40 -5.55 5.33 -20.71
CA SER A 40 -5.27 6.76 -20.76
C SER A 40 -3.75 7.00 -20.70
N ASP A 41 -3.32 8.12 -21.26
CA ASP A 41 -1.93 8.58 -21.16
C ASP A 41 -1.65 9.29 -19.84
N ARG A 42 -2.69 9.59 -19.05
CA ARG A 42 -2.61 10.17 -17.71
C ARG A 42 -3.25 9.25 -16.68
N THR A 43 -2.75 9.31 -15.46
CA THR A 43 -3.25 8.51 -14.34
C THR A 43 -3.89 9.44 -13.31
N LEU A 44 -5.15 9.18 -13.00
CA LEU A 44 -5.84 9.78 -11.87
C LEU A 44 -5.50 8.97 -10.61
N GLN A 45 -4.89 9.62 -9.63
CA GLN A 45 -4.62 9.02 -8.32
C GLN A 45 -5.64 9.54 -7.32
N VAL A 46 -6.42 8.64 -6.72
CA VAL A 46 -7.50 8.98 -5.80
C VAL A 46 -7.19 8.39 -4.43
N ALA A 47 -7.11 9.23 -3.40
CA ALA A 47 -7.02 8.81 -2.02
C ALA A 47 -8.43 8.54 -1.47
N ILE A 48 -8.65 7.34 -0.96
CA ILE A 48 -9.94 6.89 -0.43
C ILE A 48 -9.72 6.40 1.00
N GLU A 49 -10.54 6.89 1.92
CA GLU A 49 -10.67 6.36 3.27
C GLU A 49 -11.89 5.44 3.34
N VAL A 50 -11.76 4.29 3.99
CA VAL A 50 -12.80 3.27 4.09
C VAL A 50 -12.85 2.71 5.50
N ASP A 51 -14.05 2.52 6.00
CA ASP A 51 -14.33 1.76 7.22
C ASP A 51 -15.61 0.94 7.06
N ARG A 52 -16.06 0.30 8.15
CA ARG A 52 -17.27 -0.53 8.12
C ARG A 52 -18.52 0.25 7.72
N ASP A 53 -18.61 1.51 8.14
CA ASP A 53 -19.83 2.29 8.08
C ASP A 53 -19.89 3.15 6.81
N GLY A 54 -18.78 3.32 6.09
CA GLY A 54 -18.77 3.98 4.78
C GLY A 54 -17.39 4.12 4.13
N ALA A 55 -17.37 4.90 3.04
CA ALA A 55 -16.14 5.32 2.35
C ALA A 55 -16.16 6.82 2.07
N ARG A 56 -14.99 7.41 1.85
CA ARG A 56 -14.84 8.84 1.55
C ARG A 56 -13.64 9.06 0.64
N VAL A 57 -13.85 9.75 -0.48
CA VAL A 57 -12.73 10.32 -1.26
C VAL A 57 -12.11 11.46 -0.46
N VAL A 58 -10.86 11.30 -0.06
CA VAL A 58 -10.08 12.29 0.71
C VAL A 58 -9.62 13.42 -0.20
N ALA A 59 -8.87 13.09 -1.24
CA ALA A 59 -8.36 13.98 -2.25
C ALA A 59 -7.99 13.18 -3.50
N TYR A 60 -7.71 13.85 -4.61
CA TYR A 60 -7.18 13.22 -5.80
C TYR A 60 -6.30 14.16 -6.60
N THR A 61 -5.44 13.59 -7.42
CA THR A 61 -4.49 14.31 -8.27
C THR A 61 -4.35 13.66 -9.63
N LEU A 62 -3.75 14.38 -10.58
CA LEU A 62 -3.43 13.88 -11.91
C LEU A 62 -1.91 13.73 -12.04
N LYS A 63 -1.47 12.60 -12.60
CA LYS A 63 -0.05 12.33 -12.86
C LYS A 63 0.20 12.15 -14.36
N ASP A 64 1.34 12.68 -14.82
CA ASP A 64 1.82 12.56 -16.20
C ASP A 64 2.41 11.17 -16.43
N ARG A 65 1.51 10.18 -16.44
CA ARG A 65 1.86 8.77 -16.46
C ARG A 65 0.77 7.97 -17.15
N PRO A 66 1.10 7.13 -18.15
CA PRO A 66 0.14 6.23 -18.77
C PRO A 66 -0.50 5.28 -17.75
N TYR A 67 -1.82 5.20 -17.79
CA TYR A 67 -2.57 4.20 -17.05
C TYR A 67 -2.58 2.88 -17.83
N ARG A 68 -1.75 1.93 -17.37
CA ARG A 68 -1.62 0.59 -17.95
C ARG A 68 -1.80 -0.49 -16.90
N ARG A 69 -2.53 -1.56 -17.23
CA ARG A 69 -2.81 -2.67 -16.31
C ARG A 69 -3.02 -3.98 -17.06
N THR A 70 -2.66 -5.10 -16.42
CA THR A 70 -2.99 -6.44 -16.89
C THR A 70 -4.51 -6.62 -17.03
N LEU A 71 -4.94 -7.27 -18.10
CA LEU A 71 -6.34 -7.39 -18.52
C LEU A 71 -7.10 -8.57 -17.92
N GLU A 72 -6.45 -9.39 -17.10
CA GLU A 72 -7.09 -10.60 -16.59
C GLU A 72 -8.28 -10.29 -15.69
N PRO A 73 -9.46 -10.88 -15.95
CA PRO A 73 -10.62 -10.67 -15.10
C PRO A 73 -10.37 -11.35 -13.75
N ARG A 74 -10.10 -10.55 -12.72
CA ARG A 74 -10.19 -11.03 -11.33
C ARG A 74 -11.66 -11.17 -10.96
N SER A 75 -12.09 -12.40 -10.70
CA SER A 75 -13.35 -12.66 -9.99
C SER A 75 -13.34 -11.88 -8.67
N PRO A 76 -14.50 -11.36 -8.21
CA PRO A 76 -14.56 -10.81 -6.87
C PRO A 76 -14.16 -11.89 -5.88
N GLU A 77 -13.19 -11.56 -5.03
CA GLU A 77 -12.78 -12.40 -3.92
C GLU A 77 -13.49 -11.86 -2.68
N SER A 78 -14.03 -12.77 -1.90
CA SER A 78 -14.50 -12.45 -0.57
C SER A 78 -13.36 -12.51 0.43
N TYR A 79 -13.56 -11.82 1.55
CA TYR A 79 -12.73 -12.04 2.72
C TYR A 79 -12.85 -13.51 3.18
N ARG A 80 -11.72 -14.21 3.23
CA ARG A 80 -11.54 -15.50 3.92
C ARG A 80 -10.33 -15.34 4.83
N ASP A 81 -10.36 -16.03 5.98
CA ASP A 81 -9.30 -16.00 6.99
C ASP A 81 -7.90 -15.78 6.37
N ALA A 82 -7.23 -14.72 6.85
CA ALA A 82 -5.89 -14.24 6.43
C ALA A 82 -5.74 -13.46 5.10
N HIS A 83 -6.81 -13.15 4.36
CA HIS A 83 -6.72 -12.32 3.14
C HIS A 83 -7.19 -10.87 3.38
N PRO A 84 -6.61 -9.87 2.70
CA PRO A 84 -7.07 -8.50 2.80
C PRO A 84 -8.50 -8.35 2.27
N VAL A 85 -9.30 -7.46 2.88
CA VAL A 85 -10.65 -7.20 2.37
C VAL A 85 -10.57 -6.58 0.98
N GLN A 86 -11.29 -7.16 0.03
CA GLN A 86 -11.33 -6.63 -1.33
C GLN A 86 -12.36 -5.50 -1.46
N VAL A 87 -11.88 -4.29 -1.71
CA VAL A 87 -12.68 -3.12 -2.03
C VAL A 87 -12.74 -2.95 -3.54
N GLU A 88 -13.93 -2.60 -4.02
CA GLU A 88 -14.23 -2.29 -5.40
C GLU A 88 -14.38 -0.78 -5.55
N VAL A 89 -13.60 -0.18 -6.44
CA VAL A 89 -13.64 1.24 -6.82
C VAL A 89 -14.01 1.33 -8.29
N ALA A 90 -15.14 1.96 -8.61
CA ALA A 90 -15.57 2.20 -9.98
C ALA A 90 -15.48 3.69 -10.32
N LEU A 91 -14.81 4.01 -11.42
CA LEU A 91 -14.88 5.33 -12.05
C LEU A 91 -16.04 5.32 -13.05
N THR A 92 -17.03 6.19 -12.91
CA THR A 92 -18.28 6.17 -13.70
C THR A 92 -18.59 7.52 -14.35
N ASP A 93 -19.37 7.49 -15.43
CA ASP A 93 -19.94 8.69 -16.06
C ASP A 93 -21.45 8.84 -15.73
N GLY A 94 -22.07 9.90 -16.27
CA GLY A 94 -23.52 10.13 -16.16
C GLY A 94 -24.39 9.16 -16.98
N ALA A 95 -23.82 8.42 -17.93
CA ALA A 95 -24.51 7.51 -18.83
C ALA A 95 -24.49 6.04 -18.38
N GLY A 96 -23.72 5.72 -17.34
CA GLY A 96 -23.58 4.39 -16.77
C GLY A 96 -22.39 3.59 -17.30
N ALA A 97 -21.48 4.20 -18.06
CA ALA A 97 -20.19 3.59 -18.37
C ALA A 97 -19.32 3.59 -17.11
N ARG A 98 -18.46 2.58 -16.96
CA ARG A 98 -17.58 2.47 -15.79
C ARG A 98 -16.23 1.85 -16.09
N HIS A 99 -15.22 2.19 -15.29
CA HIS A 99 -13.95 1.46 -15.21
C HIS A 99 -13.78 0.93 -13.80
N LEU A 100 -13.68 -0.41 -13.67
CA LEU A 100 -13.69 -1.08 -12.39
C LEU A 100 -12.29 -1.43 -11.91
N ARG A 101 -12.02 -1.17 -10.64
CA ARG A 101 -10.82 -1.59 -9.94
C ARG A 101 -11.16 -2.33 -8.67
N ARG A 102 -10.52 -3.48 -8.47
CA ARG A 102 -10.56 -4.23 -7.22
C ARG A 102 -9.20 -4.10 -6.55
N VAL A 103 -9.19 -3.64 -5.31
CA VAL A 103 -8.00 -3.41 -4.51
C VAL A 103 -8.13 -4.17 -3.20
N GLY A 104 -7.04 -4.80 -2.75
CA GLY A 104 -6.97 -5.30 -1.38
C GLY A 104 -6.80 -4.11 -0.45
N ALA A 105 -7.80 -3.81 0.37
CA ALA A 105 -7.77 -2.74 1.35
C ALA A 105 -7.06 -3.22 2.62
N GLY A 106 -5.80 -3.65 2.48
CA GLY A 106 -4.94 -4.00 3.59
C GLY A 106 -5.60 -4.94 4.60
N PRO A 107 -5.26 -4.81 5.89
CA PRO A 107 -5.82 -5.63 6.94
C PRO A 107 -7.12 -5.04 7.52
N LEU A 108 -7.85 -4.26 6.72
CA LEU A 108 -9.11 -3.67 7.12
C LEU A 108 -10.10 -4.77 7.49
N CYS A 109 -10.74 -4.65 8.64
CA CYS A 109 -11.71 -5.59 9.17
C CYS A 109 -13.06 -4.89 9.30
N PHE A 110 -14.07 -5.43 8.61
CA PHE A 110 -15.46 -4.92 8.64
C PHE A 110 -16.31 -5.60 9.74
N GLU A 111 -15.70 -6.44 10.59
CA GLU A 111 -16.41 -7.18 11.65
C GLU A 111 -16.70 -6.29 12.86
N HIS A 112 -15.81 -5.34 13.16
CA HIS A 112 -15.91 -4.43 14.30
C HIS A 112 -16.24 -2.99 13.86
N GLY A 113 -16.54 -2.11 14.82
CA GLY A 113 -16.84 -0.71 14.56
C GLY A 113 -15.61 0.11 14.22
N PRO A 114 -15.77 1.22 13.47
CA PRO A 114 -14.65 2.05 13.03
C PRO A 114 -13.90 2.76 14.17
N LEU A 115 -14.48 2.79 15.38
CA LEU A 115 -13.87 3.36 16.58
C LEU A 115 -13.19 2.30 17.46
N ASP A 116 -13.30 1.01 17.11
CA ASP A 116 -12.62 -0.03 17.84
C ASP A 116 -11.11 0.01 17.55
N GLU A 117 -10.30 -0.20 18.59
CA GLU A 117 -8.85 -0.16 18.50
C GLU A 117 -8.30 -1.22 17.52
N PRO A 118 -7.30 -0.88 16.69
CA PRO A 118 -6.63 -1.87 15.85
C PRO A 118 -5.93 -2.91 16.73
N HIS A 119 -5.88 -4.15 16.26
CA HIS A 119 -5.33 -5.26 17.03
C HIS A 119 -4.59 -6.24 16.13
N VAL A 120 -3.66 -7.00 16.70
CA VAL A 120 -2.97 -8.07 15.98
C VAL A 120 -3.87 -9.32 15.96
N ALA A 121 -4.10 -9.90 14.79
CA ALA A 121 -4.81 -11.17 14.64
C ALA A 121 -4.04 -12.09 13.69
N GLY A 122 -3.30 -13.05 14.24
CA GLY A 122 -2.25 -13.70 13.46
C GLY A 122 -1.22 -12.67 13.01
N ASP A 123 -0.70 -12.77 11.79
CA ASP A 123 0.46 -11.96 11.32
C ASP A 123 0.06 -10.57 10.81
N THR A 124 -1.14 -10.11 11.18
CA THR A 124 -1.72 -8.94 10.53
C THR A 124 -2.35 -8.00 11.55
N VAL A 125 -2.03 -6.71 11.42
CA VAL A 125 -2.71 -5.63 12.15
C VAL A 125 -4.11 -5.45 11.61
N ARG A 126 -5.15 -5.96 12.25
CA ARG A 126 -6.52 -5.64 11.87
C ARG A 126 -6.84 -4.20 12.24
N SER A 127 -7.01 -3.35 11.22
CA SER A 127 -7.56 -2.00 11.38
C SER A 127 -9.05 -1.99 11.08
N HIS A 128 -9.81 -1.10 11.71
CA HIS A 128 -11.25 -0.92 11.43
C HIS A 128 -11.56 0.31 10.58
N ARG A 129 -10.53 1.11 10.27
CA ARG A 129 -10.52 2.21 9.32
C ARG A 129 -9.14 2.29 8.67
N ASP A 130 -9.08 2.41 7.36
CA ASP A 130 -7.83 2.66 6.66
C ASP A 130 -8.07 3.59 5.47
N SER A 131 -7.00 4.11 4.89
CA SER A 131 -7.04 4.84 3.63
C SER A 131 -6.02 4.26 2.65
N PHE A 132 -6.24 4.41 1.35
CA PHE A 132 -5.32 3.96 0.31
C PHE A 132 -5.41 4.85 -0.93
N VAL A 133 -4.34 4.89 -1.73
CA VAL A 133 -4.35 5.48 -3.06
C VAL A 133 -4.73 4.42 -4.09
N VAL A 134 -5.71 4.73 -4.93
CA VAL A 134 -6.06 3.93 -6.11
C VAL A 134 -5.75 4.70 -7.38
N GLU A 135 -5.12 4.01 -8.33
CA GLU A 135 -4.92 4.53 -9.68
C GLU A 135 -6.07 4.15 -10.61
N LEU A 136 -6.55 5.15 -11.33
CA LEU A 136 -7.62 5.07 -12.32
C LEU A 136 -7.16 5.78 -13.60
N PRO A 137 -7.70 5.40 -14.77
CA PRO A 137 -7.45 6.14 -15.99
C PRO A 137 -8.20 7.46 -15.96
N GLU A 138 -7.58 8.53 -16.45
CA GLU A 138 -8.32 9.76 -16.70
C GLU A 138 -9.08 9.66 -18.04
N LEU A 139 -10.41 9.73 -17.98
CA LEU A 139 -11.31 9.51 -19.11
C LEU A 139 -12.35 10.64 -19.22
N ASP A 140 -12.73 10.99 -20.45
CA ASP A 140 -13.67 12.08 -20.74
C ASP A 140 -15.04 11.81 -20.11
N GLY A 141 -15.56 12.78 -19.36
CA GLY A 141 -16.89 12.73 -18.73
C GLY A 141 -17.04 11.72 -17.58
N MET A 142 -15.96 11.04 -17.18
CA MET A 142 -15.95 10.15 -16.03
C MET A 142 -15.50 10.89 -14.78
N ASP A 143 -16.47 11.40 -14.03
CA ASP A 143 -16.27 12.33 -12.91
C ASP A 143 -16.73 11.76 -11.57
N ARG A 144 -17.11 10.48 -11.49
CA ARG A 144 -17.69 9.91 -10.26
C ARG A 144 -16.97 8.64 -9.82
N ILE A 145 -16.71 8.57 -8.51
CA ILE A 145 -16.13 7.40 -7.85
C ILE A 145 -17.22 6.71 -7.03
N GLU A 146 -17.43 5.43 -7.29
CA GLU A 146 -18.25 4.56 -6.45
C GLU A 146 -17.36 3.57 -5.71
N VAL A 147 -17.58 3.41 -4.41
CA VAL A 147 -16.85 2.47 -3.56
C VAL A 147 -17.79 1.43 -3.00
N ALA A 148 -17.39 0.16 -3.04
CA ALA A 148 -18.14 -0.97 -2.50
C ALA A 148 -17.18 -2.03 -1.95
N TYR A 149 -17.67 -2.98 -1.16
CA TYR A 149 -16.94 -4.18 -0.79
C TYR A 149 -17.79 -5.43 -0.98
N HIS A 150 -17.17 -6.61 -0.93
CA HIS A 150 -17.85 -7.89 -1.12
C HIS A 150 -17.90 -8.67 0.19
N ARG A 151 -19.07 -9.23 0.51
CA ARG A 151 -19.29 -10.08 1.70
C ARG A 151 -19.75 -11.48 1.31
N ASP A 152 -19.20 -12.49 1.97
CA ASP A 152 -19.69 -13.86 1.84
C ASP A 152 -20.96 -14.05 2.65
N GLU A 153 -22.08 -14.19 1.95
CA GLU A 153 -23.32 -14.63 2.58
C GLU A 153 -23.78 -16.02 2.09
N ARG A 154 -23.49 -16.43 0.82
CA ARG A 154 -23.83 -17.77 0.26
C ARG A 154 -23.06 -18.11 -1.04
N GLU A 155 -21.86 -18.71 -0.97
CA GLU A 155 -21.03 -19.21 -2.12
C GLU A 155 -20.65 -18.21 -3.25
N VAL A 156 -21.42 -17.14 -3.43
CA VAL A 156 -21.22 -16.01 -4.33
C VAL A 156 -21.14 -14.75 -3.45
N PRO A 157 -20.04 -13.96 -3.53
CA PRO A 157 -19.93 -12.74 -2.76
C PRO A 157 -21.02 -11.72 -3.12
N THR A 158 -21.63 -11.10 -2.11
CA THR A 158 -22.62 -10.02 -2.29
C THR A 158 -21.93 -8.67 -2.24
N ARG A 159 -22.17 -7.84 -3.25
CA ARG A 159 -21.64 -6.46 -3.33
C ARG A 159 -22.43 -5.52 -2.41
N LEU A 160 -21.73 -4.81 -1.54
CA LEU A 160 -22.28 -3.84 -0.61
C LEU A 160 -21.71 -2.44 -0.93
N PRO A 161 -22.53 -1.49 -1.42
CA PRO A 161 -22.07 -0.13 -1.71
C PRO A 161 -21.78 0.64 -0.42
N LEU A 162 -20.70 1.41 -0.41
CA LEU A 162 -20.24 2.22 0.72
C LEU A 162 -20.40 3.72 0.46
N ASP A 163 -20.02 4.22 -0.72
CA ASP A 163 -20.12 5.63 -1.08
C ASP A 163 -20.21 5.85 -2.60
N SER A 164 -20.72 7.02 -2.99
CA SER A 164 -20.68 7.54 -4.35
C SER A 164 -20.38 9.04 -4.32
N THR A 165 -19.20 9.42 -4.80
CA THR A 165 -18.69 10.79 -4.77
C THR A 165 -18.43 11.31 -6.18
N THR A 166 -18.94 12.50 -6.50
CA THR A 166 -18.50 13.27 -7.68
C THR A 166 -17.16 13.96 -7.38
N LEU A 167 -16.22 13.86 -8.32
CA LEU A 167 -14.93 14.52 -8.31
C LEU A 167 -15.11 15.99 -8.65
N THR A 168 -14.69 16.85 -7.73
CA THR A 168 -14.90 18.29 -7.80
C THR A 168 -13.62 19.04 -7.48
N ARG A 169 -13.54 20.31 -7.90
CA ARG A 169 -12.36 21.18 -7.73
C ARG A 169 -11.90 21.30 -6.27
N ASP A 170 -12.81 21.29 -5.30
CA ASP A 170 -12.51 21.41 -3.86
C ASP A 170 -11.75 20.21 -3.28
N ARG A 171 -11.76 19.07 -3.98
CA ARG A 171 -11.04 17.86 -3.57
C ARG A 171 -9.82 17.55 -4.44
N PHE A 172 -9.53 18.38 -5.44
CA PHE A 172 -8.35 18.23 -6.28
C PHE A 172 -7.13 18.83 -5.60
N ASP A 173 -6.08 18.05 -5.49
CA ASP A 173 -4.77 18.46 -4.99
C ASP A 173 -3.74 18.27 -6.12
N PRO A 174 -2.98 19.30 -6.53
CA PRO A 174 -1.93 19.11 -7.53
C PRO A 174 -0.82 18.17 -7.05
N ALA A 175 -0.66 17.99 -5.73
CA ALA A 175 0.22 17.01 -5.09
C ALA A 175 1.62 16.95 -5.73
N ALA A 176 2.31 18.10 -5.76
CA ALA A 176 3.60 18.35 -6.42
C ALA A 176 3.61 18.33 -7.96
N GLY A 177 2.48 18.01 -8.60
CA GLY A 177 2.32 17.99 -10.05
C GLY A 177 2.01 19.36 -10.65
N PRO A 178 2.26 19.55 -11.96
CA PRO A 178 2.03 20.82 -12.65
C PRO A 178 0.55 21.04 -13.03
N PHE A 179 -0.33 20.07 -12.78
CA PHE A 179 -1.71 20.07 -13.26
C PHE A 179 -2.63 20.89 -12.36
N ALA A 180 -3.56 21.61 -12.98
CA ALA A 180 -4.71 22.20 -12.35
C ALA A 180 -5.95 21.32 -12.54
N TYR A 181 -6.99 21.54 -11.73
CA TYR A 181 -8.28 20.86 -11.90
C TYR A 181 -8.85 21.05 -13.32
N ASP A 182 -8.68 22.24 -13.89
CA ASP A 182 -9.18 22.59 -15.22
C ASP A 182 -8.44 21.84 -16.35
N ASP A 183 -7.33 21.15 -16.06
CA ASP A 183 -6.62 20.27 -17.01
C ASP A 183 -7.26 18.87 -17.12
N LEU A 184 -8.23 18.56 -16.26
CA LEU A 184 -8.89 17.26 -16.24
C LEU A 184 -9.90 17.13 -17.39
N ARG A 185 -9.88 15.99 -18.06
CA ARG A 185 -10.77 15.67 -19.20
C ARG A 185 -12.26 15.65 -18.86
N PHE A 186 -12.58 15.49 -17.58
CA PHE A 186 -13.96 15.49 -17.08
C PHE A 186 -14.35 16.82 -16.42
N ALA A 187 -13.43 17.78 -16.26
CA ALA A 187 -13.76 19.05 -15.64
C ALA A 187 -14.66 19.90 -16.54
N ASP A 188 -15.75 20.42 -15.98
CA ASP A 188 -16.61 21.39 -16.66
C ASP A 188 -15.87 22.74 -16.84
N ALA A 189 -15.87 23.25 -18.08
CA ALA A 189 -15.21 24.50 -18.47
C ALA A 189 -15.74 25.77 -17.76
N ASP A 190 -16.84 25.68 -17.01
CA ASP A 190 -17.51 26.82 -16.34
C ASP A 190 -17.32 26.81 -14.80
N SER A 191 -16.46 25.93 -14.28
CA SER A 191 -16.19 25.81 -12.83
C SER A 191 -15.23 26.90 -12.31
N SER A 192 -15.61 28.17 -12.50
CA SER A 192 -14.92 29.33 -11.92
C SER A 192 -15.20 29.46 -10.42
N VAL A 193 -14.39 28.78 -9.61
CA VAL A 193 -14.29 29.06 -8.17
C VAL A 193 -12.83 29.30 -7.81
N ASP A 194 -12.60 30.45 -7.16
CA ASP A 194 -11.32 30.95 -6.65
C ASP A 194 -10.64 29.91 -5.73
N SER A 195 -9.36 29.64 -5.96
CA SER A 195 -8.61 28.53 -5.36
C SER A 195 -7.72 28.98 -4.20
N HIS A 196 -7.75 28.22 -3.10
CA HIS A 196 -6.60 27.69 -2.35
C HIS A 196 -7.08 27.28 -0.96
N ARG A 197 -7.47 26.03 -0.80
CA ARG A 197 -7.29 25.33 0.47
C ARG A 197 -7.32 23.82 0.24
N PRO A 198 -6.24 23.10 0.56
CA PRO A 198 -6.27 21.65 0.66
C PRO A 198 -7.39 21.22 1.61
N VAL A 199 -7.99 20.07 1.32
CA VAL A 199 -8.90 19.36 2.21
C VAL A 199 -8.23 19.28 3.58
N THR A 200 -8.84 19.87 4.61
CA THR A 200 -8.33 19.81 5.99
C THR A 200 -8.67 18.44 6.56
N PRO A 201 -7.70 17.54 6.81
CA PRO A 201 -7.96 16.36 7.59
C PRO A 201 -7.84 16.78 9.05
N THR A 202 -8.94 16.77 9.80
CA THR A 202 -8.87 16.65 11.26
C THR A 202 -8.17 15.31 11.55
N ALA A 203 -7.04 15.21 12.24
CA ALA A 203 -6.76 15.85 13.54
C ALA A 203 -5.28 16.22 13.81
N ALA A 204 -4.46 16.48 12.78
CA ALA A 204 -3.15 17.15 12.91
C ALA A 204 -3.00 18.17 11.76
N THR A 205 -2.40 19.34 12.01
CA THR A 205 -2.23 20.36 10.95
C THR A 205 -1.15 19.87 9.98
N PRO A 206 -1.47 19.62 8.69
CA PRO A 206 -0.46 19.15 7.77
C PRO A 206 0.62 20.22 7.55
N LEU A 207 1.89 19.86 7.74
CA LEU A 207 3.02 20.75 7.49
C LEU A 207 3.83 20.22 6.30
N TRP A 208 3.76 20.95 5.20
CA TRP A 208 4.47 20.63 3.97
C TRP A 208 5.74 21.47 3.82
N PRO A 209 6.71 21.05 3.01
CA PRO A 209 7.92 21.84 2.70
C PRO A 209 7.64 23.29 2.33
N GLU A 210 6.57 23.53 1.57
CA GLU A 210 6.16 24.84 1.07
C GLU A 210 5.79 25.80 2.20
N ASP A 211 5.30 25.31 3.34
CA ASP A 211 5.01 26.12 4.53
C ASP A 211 6.28 26.72 5.15
N PHE A 212 7.45 26.17 4.81
CA PHE A 212 8.77 26.61 5.22
C PHE A 212 9.57 27.26 4.07
N ALA A 213 8.92 27.55 2.94
CA ALA A 213 9.56 28.00 1.70
C ALA A 213 10.62 27.01 1.15
N ASP A 214 10.48 25.72 1.46
CA ASP A 214 11.27 24.63 0.91
C ASP A 214 10.55 24.06 -0.31
N SER A 215 11.20 24.11 -1.47
CA SER A 215 10.64 23.57 -2.72
C SER A 215 10.82 22.06 -2.87
N GLN A 216 11.56 21.40 -1.97
CA GLN A 216 11.85 19.98 -2.04
C GLN A 216 10.68 19.16 -1.52
N ILE A 217 9.73 18.82 -2.40
CA ILE A 217 8.54 18.04 -2.03
C ILE A 217 8.86 16.56 -1.82
N TYR A 218 9.75 16.01 -2.64
CA TYR A 218 10.21 14.64 -2.52
C TYR A 218 11.66 14.49 -3.00
N ARG A 219 12.27 13.36 -2.66
CA ARG A 219 13.58 12.91 -3.13
C ARG A 219 13.46 11.47 -3.63
N ILE A 220 14.08 11.18 -4.77
CA ILE A 220 14.11 9.83 -5.36
C ILE A 220 15.53 9.29 -5.30
N GLU A 221 15.68 8.10 -4.72
CA GLU A 221 16.86 7.25 -4.86
C GLU A 221 16.53 6.11 -5.82
N GLY A 222 17.18 6.10 -6.99
CA GLY A 222 16.82 5.26 -8.13
C GLY A 222 16.92 6.06 -9.43
N ASP A 223 15.95 5.90 -10.33
CA ASP A 223 15.84 6.67 -11.57
C ASP A 223 14.50 7.40 -11.65
N ALA A 224 14.57 8.73 -11.50
CA ALA A 224 13.41 9.63 -11.56
C ALA A 224 12.75 9.68 -12.94
N GLY A 225 13.47 9.31 -14.01
CA GLY A 225 12.93 9.19 -15.36
C GLY A 225 12.14 7.90 -15.59
N GLU A 226 12.28 6.91 -14.71
CA GLU A 226 11.68 5.57 -14.83
C GLU A 226 10.62 5.29 -13.74
N VAL A 227 9.99 6.34 -13.18
CA VAL A 227 8.87 6.20 -12.23
C VAL A 227 7.69 5.41 -12.82
N ASP A 228 7.60 5.34 -14.16
CA ASP A 228 6.57 4.60 -14.86
C ASP A 228 6.89 3.11 -15.09
N SER A 229 8.14 2.71 -14.89
CA SER A 229 8.74 1.42 -15.28
C SER A 229 9.50 0.71 -14.15
N ARG A 230 9.57 1.34 -12.97
CA ARG A 230 10.07 0.75 -11.72
C ARG A 230 8.96 0.60 -10.68
N ILE A 231 9.23 -0.21 -9.67
CA ILE A 231 8.42 -0.27 -8.44
C ILE A 231 8.79 0.94 -7.58
N ASN A 232 7.80 1.75 -7.23
CA ASN A 232 7.98 2.95 -6.42
C ASN A 232 7.58 2.66 -4.98
N ILE A 233 8.59 2.52 -4.12
CA ILE A 233 8.43 2.39 -2.67
C ILE A 233 8.42 3.81 -2.10
N VAL A 234 7.26 4.25 -1.62
CA VAL A 234 7.11 5.59 -1.02
C VAL A 234 7.42 5.54 0.46
N ILE A 235 8.28 6.44 0.91
CA ILE A 235 8.66 6.59 2.31
C ILE A 235 7.90 7.80 2.85
N VAL A 236 7.02 7.53 3.82
CA VAL A 236 6.18 8.52 4.49
C VAL A 236 6.77 8.78 5.88
N PRO A 237 7.34 9.96 6.15
CA PRO A 237 7.92 10.25 7.45
C PRO A 237 6.84 10.59 8.48
N ASP A 238 7.06 10.20 9.74
CA ASP A 238 6.31 10.71 10.88
C ASP A 238 7.24 11.07 12.04
N GLY A 239 6.83 12.08 12.81
CA GLY A 239 7.58 12.51 14.01
C GLY A 239 8.84 13.33 13.73
N TYR A 240 9.00 13.90 12.55
CA TYR A 240 10.13 14.77 12.22
C TYR A 240 9.65 16.22 12.09
N ARG A 241 10.20 17.13 12.89
CA ARG A 241 10.00 18.56 12.66
C ARG A 241 10.77 19.02 11.43
N TYR A 242 10.46 20.21 10.92
CA TYR A 242 11.28 20.83 9.86
C TYR A 242 12.76 20.94 10.26
N THR A 243 13.04 21.20 11.55
CA THR A 243 14.41 21.22 12.10
C THR A 243 15.11 19.85 12.10
N ASP A 244 14.35 18.76 11.98
CA ASP A 244 14.85 17.38 11.99
C ASP A 244 15.09 16.84 10.57
N LYS A 245 14.94 17.68 9.52
CA LYS A 245 15.12 17.28 8.11
C LYS A 245 16.43 16.52 7.86
N ALA A 246 17.53 16.95 8.49
CA ALA A 246 18.81 16.25 8.36
C ALA A 246 18.80 14.83 8.96
N ALA A 247 18.07 14.61 10.06
CA ALA A 247 17.90 13.27 10.63
C ALA A 247 16.96 12.41 9.77
N MET A 248 15.89 13.00 9.23
CA MET A 248 15.01 12.34 8.27
C MET A 248 15.78 11.86 7.03
N ASP A 249 16.61 12.74 6.45
CA ASP A 249 17.46 12.41 5.31
C ASP A 249 18.44 11.29 5.66
N ALA A 250 19.07 11.33 6.84
CA ALA A 250 20.00 10.30 7.28
C ALA A 250 19.34 8.93 7.51
N HIS A 251 18.13 8.89 8.09
CA HIS A 251 17.39 7.65 8.27
C HIS A 251 16.97 7.05 6.92
N PHE A 252 16.50 7.87 5.98
CA PHE A 252 16.17 7.45 4.63
C PHE A 252 17.40 6.90 3.88
N ASP A 253 18.52 7.63 3.90
CA ASP A 253 19.77 7.21 3.27
C ASP A 253 20.30 5.91 3.87
N GLY A 254 20.19 5.75 5.20
CA GLY A 254 20.54 4.52 5.91
C GLY A 254 19.70 3.32 5.47
N MET A 255 18.37 3.49 5.37
CA MET A 255 17.44 2.46 4.90
C MET A 255 17.78 2.01 3.47
N VAL A 256 17.92 2.96 2.55
CA VAL A 256 18.23 2.67 1.14
C VAL A 256 19.60 1.98 1.01
N SER A 257 20.63 2.50 1.71
CA SER A 257 21.95 1.88 1.71
C SER A 257 21.91 0.46 2.26
N TYR A 258 21.10 0.18 3.28
CA TYR A 258 20.99 -1.15 3.86
C TYR A 258 20.31 -2.14 2.93
N PHE A 259 19.19 -1.75 2.32
CA PHE A 259 18.46 -2.60 1.39
C PHE A 259 19.37 -3.02 0.23
N ARG A 260 20.19 -2.11 -0.31
CA ARG A 260 21.19 -2.40 -1.35
C ARG A 260 22.25 -3.44 -0.95
N THR A 261 22.36 -3.79 0.33
CA THR A 261 23.27 -4.85 0.81
C THR A 261 22.57 -6.18 1.10
N LYS A 262 21.23 -6.19 1.18
CA LYS A 262 20.43 -7.32 1.65
C LYS A 262 19.71 -7.99 0.48
N THR A 263 19.90 -9.29 0.31
CA THR A 263 19.09 -10.09 -0.61
C THR A 263 17.65 -10.16 -0.10
N PRO A 264 16.61 -9.99 -0.94
CA PRO A 264 16.67 -9.91 -2.40
C PRO A 264 16.75 -8.49 -2.98
N TYR A 265 16.69 -7.43 -2.17
CA TYR A 265 16.70 -6.05 -2.67
C TYR A 265 17.98 -5.73 -3.45
N LYS A 266 19.13 -6.20 -2.95
CA LYS A 266 20.44 -6.02 -3.60
C LYS A 266 20.42 -6.42 -5.08
N GLU A 267 19.85 -7.57 -5.40
CA GLU A 267 19.81 -8.10 -6.77
C GLU A 267 18.78 -7.37 -7.66
N HIS A 268 17.81 -6.69 -7.03
CA HIS A 268 16.66 -6.07 -7.71
C HIS A 268 16.62 -4.53 -7.58
N ASP A 269 17.64 -3.88 -7.02
CA ASP A 269 17.69 -2.41 -6.78
C ASP A 269 17.43 -1.61 -8.06
N ASN A 270 17.91 -2.10 -9.21
CA ASN A 270 17.66 -1.47 -10.52
C ASN A 270 16.19 -1.44 -10.95
N PHE A 271 15.31 -2.19 -10.29
CA PHE A 271 13.86 -2.21 -10.54
C PHE A 271 13.07 -1.37 -9.53
N ILE A 272 13.75 -0.70 -8.60
CA ILE A 272 13.14 0.00 -7.48
C ILE A 272 13.48 1.49 -7.56
N ASN A 273 12.49 2.32 -7.25
CA ASN A 273 12.66 3.70 -6.83
C ASN A 273 12.24 3.81 -5.36
N TYR A 274 13.13 4.35 -4.53
CA TYR A 274 12.79 4.75 -3.16
C TYR A 274 12.46 6.24 -3.16
N VAL A 275 11.26 6.60 -2.73
CA VAL A 275 10.73 7.95 -2.83
C VAL A 275 10.42 8.50 -1.44
N LEU A 276 11.32 9.30 -0.87
CA LEU A 276 11.01 10.05 0.34
C LEU A 276 10.14 11.25 -0.02
N VAL A 277 8.93 11.31 0.54
CA VAL A 277 8.08 12.49 0.43
C VAL A 277 8.24 13.31 1.72
N TYR A 278 8.67 14.56 1.60
CA TYR A 278 8.85 15.40 2.78
C TYR A 278 7.50 15.84 3.33
N ALA A 279 7.28 15.50 4.60
CA ALA A 279 6.16 15.93 5.42
C ALA A 279 6.69 16.10 6.85
N TYR A 280 6.19 17.10 7.58
CA TYR A 280 6.73 17.47 8.89
C TYR A 280 5.66 17.42 9.98
N SER A 281 6.08 17.03 11.18
CA SER A 281 5.29 17.05 12.40
C SER A 281 5.52 18.34 13.19
N GLN A 282 4.55 18.75 13.99
CA GLN A 282 4.74 19.81 14.98
C GLN A 282 5.68 19.35 16.11
N GLU A 283 5.57 18.08 16.48
CA GLU A 283 6.37 17.45 17.53
C GLU A 283 7.24 16.31 17.03
N SER A 284 8.40 16.17 17.66
CA SER A 284 9.34 15.08 17.36
C SER A 284 8.96 13.85 18.16
N GLY A 285 8.89 12.68 17.52
CA GLY A 285 8.52 11.44 18.20
C GLY A 285 7.26 10.80 17.61
N THR A 286 6.65 9.95 18.42
CA THR A 286 5.39 9.25 18.15
C THR A 286 4.65 9.09 19.46
N ASP A 287 3.34 8.88 19.40
CA ASP A 287 2.55 8.63 20.59
C ASP A 287 2.99 7.35 21.30
N GLN A 288 3.01 7.39 22.63
CA GLN A 288 3.25 6.22 23.48
C GLN A 288 2.10 6.12 24.47
N CYS A 289 0.99 5.52 24.04
CA CYS A 289 -0.24 5.49 24.82
C CYS A 289 -0.06 4.70 26.13
N ASP A 290 0.75 3.64 26.12
CA ASP A 290 1.16 2.89 27.31
C ASP A 290 2.00 3.71 28.33
N CYS A 291 2.50 4.87 27.90
CA CYS A 291 3.23 5.82 28.73
C CYS A 291 2.42 7.11 28.99
N GLY A 292 1.21 7.24 28.46
CA GLY A 292 0.42 8.48 28.49
C GLY A 292 1.08 9.66 27.76
N VAL A 293 1.93 9.38 26.76
CA VAL A 293 2.58 10.40 25.93
C VAL A 293 1.79 10.55 24.63
N VAL A 294 1.35 11.77 24.36
CA VAL A 294 0.62 12.16 23.16
C VAL A 294 1.32 13.36 22.53
N LEU A 295 1.58 13.30 21.24
CA LEU A 295 2.36 14.26 20.46
C LEU A 295 1.62 14.63 19.18
N ASP A 296 1.67 15.91 18.80
CA ASP A 296 1.11 16.40 17.53
C ASP A 296 2.03 16.02 16.36
N THR A 297 1.79 14.82 15.83
CA THR A 297 2.56 14.19 14.76
C THR A 297 1.75 14.09 13.48
N MET A 298 2.43 14.26 12.34
CA MET A 298 1.81 14.36 11.02
C MET A 298 0.96 13.13 10.67
N MET A 299 1.42 11.92 10.99
CA MET A 299 0.74 10.68 10.62
C MET A 299 0.01 10.03 11.79
N GLY A 300 0.10 10.59 13.00
CA GLY A 300 -0.54 10.07 14.20
C GLY A 300 -0.16 8.62 14.47
N THR A 301 1.13 8.27 14.34
CA THR A 301 1.61 6.93 14.71
C THR A 301 1.62 6.76 16.22
N ARG A 302 1.48 5.51 16.70
CA ARG A 302 1.45 5.22 18.15
C ARG A 302 1.87 3.81 18.55
N PHE A 303 2.41 3.69 19.77
CA PHE A 303 2.37 2.46 20.55
C PHE A 303 1.10 2.41 21.38
N LEU A 304 0.36 1.29 21.34
CA LEU A 304 -0.92 1.13 22.03
C LEU A 304 -0.76 0.87 23.53
N GLU A 305 -1.80 1.18 24.32
CA GLU A 305 -1.90 0.83 25.74
C GLU A 305 -2.28 -0.65 25.93
N GLN A 306 -1.40 -1.57 25.51
CA GLN A 306 -1.64 -3.03 25.59
C GLN A 306 -0.95 -3.72 26.76
N VAL A 307 0.03 -3.05 27.38
CA VAL A 307 0.91 -3.60 28.42
C VAL A 307 0.87 -2.71 29.65
N ALA A 308 0.91 -3.32 30.84
CA ALA A 308 0.79 -2.58 32.09
C ALA A 308 2.01 -1.68 32.42
N SER A 309 3.14 -1.93 31.75
CA SER A 309 4.39 -1.18 31.97
C SER A 309 4.70 -0.34 30.72
N CYS A 310 4.80 0.97 30.92
CA CYS A 310 5.29 1.90 29.91
C CYS A 310 6.64 1.43 29.33
N GLY A 311 6.74 1.38 28.00
CA GLY A 311 8.00 1.08 27.31
C GLY A 311 8.38 -0.40 27.32
N ASP A 312 7.45 -1.31 27.61
CA ASP A 312 7.72 -2.75 27.55
C ASP A 312 8.03 -3.18 26.11
N ASN A 313 9.11 -3.93 25.93
CA ASN A 313 9.56 -4.42 24.62
C ASN A 313 8.64 -5.49 24.00
N SER A 314 7.69 -6.03 24.75
CA SER A 314 6.61 -6.86 24.19
C SER A 314 5.58 -6.03 23.41
N ASN A 315 5.44 -4.74 23.72
CA ASN A 315 4.67 -3.77 22.94
C ASN A 315 5.54 -3.19 21.82
N ARG A 316 5.68 -3.99 20.77
CA ARG A 316 6.59 -3.76 19.63
C ARG A 316 5.89 -3.36 18.34
N CYS A 317 4.56 -3.41 18.28
CA CYS A 317 3.83 -3.02 17.09
C CYS A 317 3.61 -1.51 17.10
N LEU A 318 4.04 -0.84 16.03
CA LEU A 318 3.82 0.58 15.81
C LEU A 318 2.64 0.75 14.84
N TYR A 319 1.58 1.38 15.31
CA TYR A 319 0.33 1.53 14.56
C TYR A 319 0.25 2.91 13.93
N TYR A 320 -0.55 3.01 12.87
CA TYR A 320 -1.00 4.27 12.29
C TYR A 320 -2.53 4.34 12.27
N GLY A 321 -3.05 5.54 12.01
CA GLY A 321 -4.45 5.73 11.67
C GLY A 321 -5.30 6.35 12.76
N SER A 322 -4.93 6.10 14.01
CA SER A 322 -5.28 6.96 15.14
C SER A 322 -4.06 7.10 16.03
N GLY A 323 -3.74 8.32 16.47
CA GLY A 323 -2.90 8.56 17.65
C GLY A 323 -3.66 8.15 18.92
N CYS A 324 -3.15 8.47 20.10
CA CYS A 324 -3.88 8.17 21.34
C CYS A 324 -5.21 8.96 21.42
N ASP A 325 -5.33 10.09 20.72
CA ASP A 325 -6.50 10.98 20.75
C ASP A 325 -6.92 11.57 19.39
N THR A 326 -6.15 11.33 18.32
CA THR A 326 -6.33 11.92 16.99
C THR A 326 -6.42 10.86 15.88
N SER A 327 -6.91 11.20 14.68
CA SER A 327 -6.93 10.31 13.51
C SER A 327 -5.95 10.78 12.42
N GLY A 328 -5.05 9.90 11.98
CA GLY A 328 -3.90 10.22 11.11
C GLY A 328 -3.87 9.54 9.73
N THR A 329 -4.77 8.60 9.43
CA THR A 329 -4.77 7.82 8.16
C THR A 329 -4.79 8.70 6.91
N SER A 330 -5.64 9.74 6.90
CA SER A 330 -5.80 10.63 5.75
C SER A 330 -4.52 11.39 5.39
N ASN A 331 -3.64 11.68 6.36
CA ASN A 331 -2.38 12.38 6.10
C ASN A 331 -1.36 11.49 5.40
N ILE A 332 -1.39 10.17 5.66
CA ILE A 332 -0.53 9.20 4.98
C ILE A 332 -0.88 9.16 3.49
N THR A 333 -2.17 9.02 3.15
CA THR A 333 -2.60 9.02 1.74
C THR A 333 -2.40 10.35 1.05
N ALA A 334 -2.59 11.49 1.74
CA ALA A 334 -2.24 12.80 1.20
C ALA A 334 -0.74 12.91 0.87
N THR A 335 0.12 12.32 1.70
CA THR A 335 1.57 12.25 1.45
C THR A 335 1.90 11.32 0.28
N GLU A 336 1.24 10.16 0.19
CA GLU A 336 1.36 9.23 -0.96
C GLU A 336 1.00 9.91 -2.29
N LEU A 337 -0.07 10.72 -2.32
CA LEU A 337 -0.45 11.46 -3.53
C LEU A 337 0.63 12.42 -4.02
N ARG A 338 1.52 12.91 -3.15
CA ARG A 338 2.60 13.84 -3.51
C ARG A 338 3.80 13.14 -4.17
N ALA A 339 3.90 11.82 -4.05
CA ALA A 339 4.86 11.04 -4.82
C ALA A 339 4.51 11.06 -6.33
N PRO A 340 5.49 10.95 -7.23
CA PRO A 340 5.21 10.80 -8.67
C PRO A 340 4.48 9.48 -9.00
N ALA A 341 4.67 8.45 -8.16
CA ALA A 341 4.06 7.14 -8.30
C ALA A 341 4.10 6.38 -6.97
N VAL A 342 3.13 5.48 -6.75
CA VAL A 342 3.03 4.67 -5.54
C VAL A 342 2.73 3.22 -5.94
N ASP A 343 3.59 2.29 -5.52
CA ASP A 343 3.33 0.85 -5.62
C ASP A 343 3.22 0.20 -4.23
N THR A 344 3.99 0.68 -3.25
CA THR A 344 3.87 0.33 -1.83
C THR A 344 4.41 1.47 -0.96
N THR A 345 4.11 1.44 0.34
CA THR A 345 4.46 2.50 1.28
C THR A 345 5.15 1.93 2.52
N VAL A 346 6.19 2.64 2.97
CA VAL A 346 6.88 2.44 4.25
C VAL A 346 6.73 3.72 5.08
N VAL A 347 6.13 3.62 6.25
CA VAL A 347 6.05 4.70 7.24
C VAL A 347 7.30 4.66 8.11
N MET A 348 8.10 5.72 8.03
CA MET A 348 9.38 5.87 8.72
C MET A 348 9.18 6.79 9.93
N VAL A 349 9.23 6.25 11.15
CA VAL A 349 8.85 7.00 12.37
C VAL A 349 10.07 7.41 13.18
N ASN A 350 10.16 8.69 13.56
CA ASN A 350 11.26 9.23 14.36
C ASN A 350 11.18 8.83 15.84
N THR A 351 11.48 7.58 16.17
CA THR A 351 11.52 7.10 17.55
C THR A 351 12.63 6.07 17.72
N ASP A 352 13.26 6.08 18.90
CA ASP A 352 14.31 5.14 19.29
C ASP A 352 13.76 3.92 20.03
N ARG A 353 12.46 3.93 20.39
CA ARG A 353 11.77 2.77 20.94
C ARG A 353 11.72 1.66 19.90
N TYR A 354 11.96 0.42 20.32
CA TYR A 354 11.90 -0.72 19.40
C TYR A 354 10.46 -0.96 18.94
N GLY A 355 10.25 -0.94 17.63
CA GLY A 355 8.98 -1.38 17.08
C GLY A 355 8.85 -1.25 15.58
N GLY A 356 7.94 -2.05 15.04
CA GLY A 356 7.56 -2.11 13.64
C GLY A 356 6.30 -2.94 13.48
N CYS A 357 5.62 -2.74 12.35
CA CYS A 357 4.52 -3.59 11.98
C CYS A 357 4.26 -3.58 10.47
N GLY A 358 3.99 -4.75 9.94
CA GLY A 358 3.58 -4.98 8.57
C GLY A 358 2.07 -4.88 8.41
N GLY A 359 1.64 -4.83 7.15
CA GLY A 359 0.22 -4.69 6.79
C GLY A 359 0.08 -4.07 5.42
N ALA A 360 -0.93 -3.21 5.24
CA ALA A 360 -1.09 -2.45 3.98
C ALA A 360 0.12 -1.56 3.70
N ARG A 361 0.73 -1.07 4.77
CA ARG A 361 1.96 -0.28 4.80
C ARG A 361 2.89 -0.90 5.82
N ALA A 362 4.18 -0.91 5.51
CA ALA A 362 5.18 -1.26 6.49
C ALA A 362 5.41 -0.05 7.40
N VAL A 363 5.64 -0.26 8.69
CA VAL A 363 5.89 0.81 9.66
C VAL A 363 7.10 0.41 10.49
N TYR A 364 8.04 1.32 10.73
CA TYR A 364 9.19 1.02 11.60
C TYR A 364 9.72 2.23 12.35
N SER A 365 10.36 1.96 13.48
CA SER A 365 11.01 2.93 14.35
C SER A 365 12.40 3.26 13.81
N ALA A 366 12.54 4.37 13.09
CA ALA A 366 13.69 4.69 12.27
C ALA A 366 14.95 5.11 13.05
N ALA A 367 14.79 5.64 14.27
CA ALA A 367 15.91 6.02 15.13
C ALA A 367 16.38 4.86 16.03
N ASN A 368 15.75 3.68 15.96
CA ASN A 368 16.13 2.51 16.74
C ASN A 368 17.35 1.79 16.14
N GLY A 369 18.18 1.17 17.00
CA GLY A 369 19.37 0.42 16.54
C GLY A 369 19.08 -0.80 15.65
N ALA A 370 17.87 -1.35 15.68
CA ALA A 370 17.43 -2.46 14.83
C ALA A 370 16.59 -2.01 13.61
N ALA A 371 16.40 -0.70 13.41
CA ALA A 371 15.47 -0.11 12.44
C ALA A 371 15.57 -0.71 11.04
N LEU A 372 16.78 -0.92 10.54
CA LEU A 372 17.03 -1.33 9.16
C LEU A 372 16.60 -2.77 8.88
N GLU A 373 16.80 -3.69 9.84
CA GLU A 373 16.31 -5.07 9.71
C GLU A 373 14.80 -5.14 9.92
N VAL A 374 14.25 -4.34 10.84
CA VAL A 374 12.80 -4.23 11.00
C VAL A 374 12.17 -3.74 9.68
N ALA A 375 12.72 -2.70 9.04
CA ALA A 375 12.21 -2.21 7.76
C ALA A 375 12.24 -3.28 6.65
N VAL A 376 13.29 -4.13 6.61
CA VAL A 376 13.37 -5.27 5.69
C VAL A 376 12.26 -6.29 5.98
N HIS A 377 12.10 -6.67 7.24
CA HIS A 377 11.09 -7.62 7.70
C HIS A 377 9.67 -7.13 7.39
N GLU A 378 9.33 -5.90 7.78
CA GLU A 378 7.98 -5.36 7.61
C GLU A 378 7.60 -5.16 6.13
N LEU A 379 8.56 -4.80 5.27
CA LEU A 379 8.31 -4.72 3.84
C LEU A 379 8.10 -6.13 3.22
N GLY A 380 8.64 -7.18 3.84
CA GLY A 380 8.31 -8.58 3.52
C GLY A 380 6.81 -8.87 3.63
N HIS A 381 6.15 -8.35 4.67
CA HIS A 381 4.70 -8.43 4.79
C HIS A 381 4.02 -7.54 3.73
N SER A 382 4.37 -6.26 3.65
CA SER A 382 3.59 -5.27 2.89
C SER A 382 3.74 -5.33 1.38
N LEU A 383 4.86 -5.82 0.86
CA LEU A 383 5.09 -5.94 -0.58
C LEU A 383 5.08 -7.41 -1.04
N ALA A 384 5.75 -8.29 -0.30
CA ALA A 384 5.84 -9.69 -0.70
C ALA A 384 4.70 -10.58 -0.18
N GLY A 385 3.92 -10.12 0.81
CA GLY A 385 2.84 -10.93 1.41
C GLY A 385 3.37 -12.15 2.17
N LEU A 386 4.55 -12.03 2.76
CA LEU A 386 5.14 -13.05 3.62
C LEU A 386 4.44 -13.04 4.98
N ALA A 387 4.40 -14.19 5.63
CA ALA A 387 3.95 -14.42 6.99
C ALA A 387 5.12 -14.43 7.97
N ASP A 388 4.81 -14.23 9.24
CA ASP A 388 5.74 -14.41 10.34
C ASP A 388 6.07 -15.88 10.54
N GLU A 389 7.37 -16.17 10.67
CA GLU A 389 7.89 -17.51 10.90
C GLU A 389 8.25 -17.77 12.37
N TYR A 390 8.12 -16.77 13.24
CA TYR A 390 8.35 -16.96 14.66
C TYR A 390 7.10 -17.47 15.39
N GLN A 391 7.35 -18.31 16.39
CA GLN A 391 6.35 -18.80 17.31
C GLN A 391 6.30 -17.97 18.60
N GLY A 392 5.36 -18.25 19.50
CA GLY A 392 5.22 -17.50 20.76
C GLY A 392 4.11 -17.97 21.70
N ASN A 393 3.23 -18.86 21.23
CA ASN A 393 2.13 -19.44 21.98
C ASN A 393 2.20 -20.96 21.92
N ALA A 394 2.16 -21.62 23.08
CA ALA A 394 2.19 -23.09 23.25
C ALA A 394 0.93 -23.83 22.75
N SER A 395 0.23 -23.28 21.76
CA SER A 395 -1.01 -23.79 21.18
C SER A 395 -0.79 -24.27 19.74
N CYS A 396 -1.70 -25.13 19.28
CA CYS A 396 -1.79 -25.58 17.89
C CYS A 396 -2.54 -24.56 17.04
N GLY A 397 -1.95 -24.11 15.94
CA GLY A 397 -2.63 -23.27 14.95
C GLY A 397 -3.67 -24.06 14.15
N GLY A 398 -4.75 -23.37 13.73
CA GLY A 398 -5.86 -23.98 12.99
C GLY A 398 -5.78 -23.78 11.47
N PHE A 399 -5.00 -22.82 11.01
CA PHE A 399 -4.88 -22.41 9.61
C PHE A 399 -3.55 -21.68 9.41
N ALA A 400 -2.91 -21.90 8.26
CA ALA A 400 -1.75 -21.14 7.83
C ALA A 400 -2.21 -20.06 6.83
N GLY A 401 -1.81 -18.81 7.07
CA GLY A 401 -2.28 -17.67 6.30
C GLY A 401 -1.30 -17.15 5.23
N GLY A 402 -0.01 -17.45 5.33
CA GLY A 402 1.01 -16.88 4.44
C GLY A 402 1.68 -17.86 3.50
N ILE A 403 2.32 -17.32 2.48
CA ILE A 403 3.00 -18.05 1.39
C ILE A 403 4.16 -18.93 1.88
N ASN A 404 4.81 -18.50 2.96
CA ASN A 404 5.94 -19.18 3.62
C ASN A 404 5.51 -19.94 4.89
N THR A 405 4.23 -20.23 5.08
CA THR A 405 3.74 -21.04 6.21
C THR A 405 2.75 -22.11 5.74
N SER A 406 2.63 -23.22 6.46
CA SER A 406 1.75 -24.32 6.05
C SER A 406 1.20 -25.11 7.23
N THR A 407 0.09 -25.81 7.02
CA THR A 407 -0.43 -26.84 7.92
C THR A 407 0.01 -28.25 7.54
N ASP A 408 0.73 -28.41 6.42
CA ASP A 408 1.27 -29.69 5.95
C ASP A 408 2.66 -29.96 6.54
N PRO A 409 2.83 -31.00 7.39
CA PRO A 409 4.11 -31.31 8.04
C PRO A 409 5.14 -31.99 7.13
N VAL A 410 4.75 -32.44 5.93
CA VAL A 410 5.58 -33.26 5.05
C VAL A 410 6.22 -32.42 3.96
N SER A 411 5.41 -31.66 3.23
CA SER A 411 5.88 -30.83 2.11
C SER A 411 5.72 -29.33 2.32
N GLY A 412 5.12 -28.91 3.44
CA GLY A 412 4.72 -27.53 3.60
C GLY A 412 3.78 -27.09 2.47
N ALA A 413 3.80 -25.81 2.11
CA ALA A 413 3.07 -25.26 0.96
C ALA A 413 3.95 -25.10 -0.28
N TRP A 414 5.18 -25.63 -0.25
CA TRP A 414 6.25 -25.38 -1.22
C TRP A 414 6.98 -26.69 -1.60
N PRO A 415 6.28 -27.69 -2.17
CA PRO A 415 6.87 -28.99 -2.50
C PRO A 415 8.11 -28.90 -3.39
N GLU A 416 8.22 -27.87 -4.23
CA GLU A 416 9.38 -27.62 -5.09
C GLU A 416 10.69 -27.35 -4.32
N TRP A 417 10.62 -26.85 -3.08
CA TRP A 417 11.79 -26.49 -2.28
C TRP A 417 12.20 -27.58 -1.28
N ILE A 418 11.40 -28.63 -1.10
CA ILE A 418 11.62 -29.64 -0.05
C ILE A 418 12.91 -30.43 -0.26
N ALA A 419 13.32 -30.65 -1.52
CA ALA A 419 14.60 -31.31 -1.81
C ALA A 419 15.82 -30.49 -1.33
N GLU A 420 15.69 -29.16 -1.27
CA GLU A 420 16.75 -28.24 -0.83
C GLU A 420 16.65 -27.90 0.66
N THR A 421 15.46 -27.56 1.12
CA THR A 421 15.20 -27.08 2.49
C THR A 421 15.09 -28.23 3.51
N GLY A 422 14.81 -29.44 3.06
CA GLY A 422 14.50 -30.58 3.92
C GLY A 422 13.05 -30.57 4.39
N ALA A 423 12.77 -31.33 5.46
CA ALA A 423 11.43 -31.39 6.03
C ALA A 423 11.04 -30.03 6.67
N PRO A 424 9.78 -29.59 6.54
CA PRO A 424 9.29 -28.38 7.19
C PRO A 424 9.52 -28.41 8.72
N VAL A 425 9.75 -27.24 9.30
CA VAL A 425 10.01 -27.09 10.74
C VAL A 425 8.74 -26.62 11.45
N GLU A 426 8.32 -27.33 12.49
CA GLU A 426 7.15 -26.95 13.28
C GLU A 426 7.40 -25.65 14.08
N GLY A 427 6.38 -24.81 14.12
CA GLY A 427 6.35 -23.47 14.70
C GLY A 427 6.28 -22.37 13.63
N GLY A 428 5.37 -21.42 13.78
CA GLY A 428 5.20 -20.29 12.86
C GLY A 428 3.85 -19.60 13.10
N GLN A 429 3.69 -18.38 12.59
CA GLN A 429 2.50 -17.54 12.82
C GLN A 429 2.09 -17.50 14.30
N TYR A 430 3.05 -17.27 15.20
CA TYR A 430 2.86 -17.24 16.66
C TYR A 430 2.48 -18.57 17.34
N TYR A 431 2.24 -19.66 16.60
CA TYR A 431 1.90 -20.97 17.18
C TYR A 431 3.12 -21.87 17.28
N ASP A 432 3.28 -22.54 18.42
CA ASP A 432 4.36 -23.50 18.65
C ASP A 432 4.10 -24.85 17.95
N GLN A 433 2.83 -25.14 17.60
CA GLN A 433 2.41 -26.42 17.05
C GLN A 433 1.51 -26.25 15.80
N CYS A 434 1.47 -27.28 14.95
CA CYS A 434 0.57 -27.42 13.79
C CYS A 434 0.76 -26.46 12.61
N ILE A 435 1.56 -25.40 12.79
CA ILE A 435 2.01 -24.53 11.70
C ILE A 435 3.48 -24.82 11.42
N PHE A 436 3.84 -24.92 10.15
CA PHE A 436 5.17 -25.28 9.68
C PHE A 436 5.77 -24.14 8.84
N ARG A 437 7.06 -23.92 9.01
CA ARG A 437 7.88 -22.95 8.26
C ARG A 437 8.97 -23.65 7.45
N PRO A 438 9.60 -22.98 6.47
CA PRO A 438 10.51 -23.63 5.53
C PRO A 438 11.84 -24.02 6.17
N LEU A 439 12.38 -23.19 7.08
CA LEU A 439 13.68 -23.38 7.69
C LEU A 439 13.68 -23.03 9.18
N SER A 440 14.72 -23.44 9.89
CA SER A 440 14.88 -23.12 11.31
C SER A 440 15.04 -21.62 11.57
N ASN A 441 15.63 -20.88 10.63
CA ASN A 441 15.81 -19.43 10.63
C ASN A 441 15.51 -18.83 9.25
N CYS A 442 14.99 -17.60 9.29
CA CYS A 442 14.64 -16.75 8.15
C CYS A 442 14.55 -15.31 8.68
N GLU A 443 14.71 -14.30 7.81
CA GLU A 443 14.44 -12.90 8.18
C GLU A 443 13.00 -12.71 8.71
N MET A 444 12.03 -13.50 8.20
CA MET A 444 10.65 -13.52 8.72
C MET A 444 10.50 -14.17 10.11
N ARG A 445 11.58 -14.75 10.67
CA ARG A 445 11.59 -15.36 12.01
C ARG A 445 12.42 -14.56 13.00
N SER A 446 13.59 -14.13 12.57
CA SER A 446 14.58 -13.49 13.41
C SER A 446 15.39 -12.53 12.58
N LEU A 447 15.49 -11.28 13.05
CA LEU A 447 16.26 -10.24 12.39
C LEU A 447 17.73 -10.67 12.20
N ASN A 448 18.40 -10.09 11.22
CA ASN A 448 19.79 -10.40 10.86
C ASN A 448 19.97 -11.82 10.29
N GLN A 449 18.95 -12.35 9.63
CA GLN A 449 19.02 -13.62 8.92
C GLN A 449 18.80 -13.39 7.41
N PRO A 450 19.24 -14.28 6.53
CA PRO A 450 18.77 -14.25 5.16
C PRO A 450 17.29 -14.62 5.09
N PHE A 451 16.57 -14.11 4.09
CA PHE A 451 15.30 -14.73 3.68
C PHE A 451 15.53 -16.18 3.25
N CYS A 452 14.61 -17.08 3.58
CA CYS A 452 14.67 -18.47 3.14
C CYS A 452 14.39 -18.59 1.63
N PRO A 453 14.71 -19.73 0.98
CA PRO A 453 14.48 -19.91 -0.46
C PRO A 453 13.02 -19.67 -0.90
N VAL A 454 12.04 -20.09 -0.08
CA VAL A 454 10.61 -19.86 -0.33
C VAL A 454 10.28 -18.36 -0.32
N CYS A 455 10.81 -17.61 0.65
CA CYS A 455 10.63 -16.17 0.70
C CYS A 455 11.31 -15.46 -0.50
N ASN A 456 12.52 -15.89 -0.89
CA ASN A 456 13.23 -15.32 -2.04
C ASN A 456 12.53 -15.61 -3.37
N GLN A 457 11.94 -16.79 -3.54
CA GLN A 457 11.09 -17.09 -4.70
C GLN A 457 9.92 -16.13 -4.76
N ARG A 458 9.22 -15.91 -3.64
CA ARG A 458 8.09 -15.00 -3.57
C ARG A 458 8.49 -13.57 -3.95
N TRP A 459 9.60 -13.08 -3.40
CA TRP A 459 10.15 -11.78 -3.79
C TRP A 459 10.43 -11.68 -5.28
N SER A 460 11.07 -12.70 -5.87
CA SER A 460 11.35 -12.74 -7.31
C SER A 460 10.06 -12.67 -8.15
N LEU A 461 9.02 -13.39 -7.75
CA LEU A 461 7.71 -13.34 -8.41
C LEU A 461 7.06 -11.95 -8.30
N VAL A 462 7.20 -11.27 -7.16
CA VAL A 462 6.69 -9.92 -6.96
C VAL A 462 7.42 -8.91 -7.86
N TYR A 463 8.75 -8.99 -7.94
CA TYR A 463 9.52 -8.10 -8.81
C TYR A 463 9.25 -8.33 -10.29
N PHE A 464 9.40 -9.57 -10.77
CA PHE A 464 9.30 -9.88 -12.20
C PHE A 464 7.86 -10.03 -12.71
N GLY A 465 6.90 -10.25 -11.83
CA GLY A 465 5.47 -10.24 -12.14
C GLY A 465 4.82 -8.86 -12.05
N HIS A 466 5.58 -7.81 -11.68
CA HIS A 466 5.01 -6.48 -11.54
C HIS A 466 4.68 -5.88 -12.93
N PRO A 467 3.47 -5.35 -13.19
CA PRO A 467 3.05 -4.89 -14.53
C PRO A 467 3.91 -3.79 -15.15
N ARG A 468 4.73 -3.11 -14.33
CA ARG A 468 5.61 -2.02 -14.74
C ARG A 468 7.05 -2.47 -14.94
N VAL A 469 7.45 -3.55 -14.26
CA VAL A 469 8.77 -4.14 -14.43
C VAL A 469 8.72 -4.95 -15.72
N SER A 470 9.23 -4.36 -16.80
CA SER A 470 9.50 -5.12 -18.01
C SER A 470 10.85 -5.81 -17.80
N PRO A 471 10.94 -7.15 -17.84
CA PRO A 471 12.22 -7.86 -17.80
C PRO A 471 12.93 -7.68 -19.16
N THR A 472 13.38 -6.46 -19.44
CA THR A 472 14.28 -6.14 -20.54
C THR A 472 15.65 -5.71 -20.03
N ALA A 473 15.78 -5.44 -18.73
CA ALA A 473 17.08 -5.24 -18.10
C ALA A 473 17.83 -6.59 -18.04
N PRO A 474 19.01 -6.72 -18.66
CA PRO A 474 19.80 -7.93 -18.53
C PRO A 474 20.20 -8.10 -17.06
N ILE A 475 19.83 -9.23 -16.46
CA ILE A 475 20.48 -9.68 -15.22
C ILE A 475 21.92 -9.95 -15.61
N SER A 476 22.83 -8.99 -15.37
CA SER A 476 24.25 -9.27 -15.49
C SER A 476 24.59 -10.27 -14.40
N GLY A 477 24.61 -11.56 -14.76
CA GLY A 477 25.17 -12.60 -13.92
C GLY A 477 26.63 -12.24 -13.68
N SER A 478 26.93 -11.71 -12.50
CA SER A 478 28.30 -11.64 -12.05
C SER A 478 28.68 -13.04 -11.57
N SER A 479 29.56 -13.64 -12.36
CA SER A 479 30.31 -14.87 -12.09
C SER A 479 31.10 -14.83 -10.79
#